data_AF-A0A9P7A731-F1
#
_entry.id   AF-A0A9P7A731-F1
#
_cell.length_a   1.000
_cell.length_b   1.000
_cell.length_c   1.000
_cell.angle_alpha   90.00
_cell.angle_beta   90.00
_cell.angle_gamma   90.00
#
_symmetry.space_group_name_H-M   'P 1'
#
loop_
_entity.id
_entity.type
_entity.pdbx_description
1 polymer ?
#
loop_
_entity_poly.entity_id
_entity_poly.type
_entity_poly.pdbx_seq_one_letter_code
_entity_poly.pdbx_strand_id
1 'polypeptide(L)'
;LLIVHANSVIHGDFTGPNVLIHGDGTACVANFGLSLMYSEVISASQASWTSTLKGNMRWMAPELLVPEQEDGSLTHPSEKSDIYSFGGIMLQVLTNKIPYYYLLNDAAIVLCIARSEKPSRSRYPELPEKYWTFIE
;
A
#
# COMPACT_ATOMS: atom_id res chain seq x y z
N LEU A 1 6.49 6.90 -8.11
CA LEU A 1 6.01 5.61 -8.69
C LEU A 1 6.45 5.41 -10.12
N LEU A 2 6.00 6.21 -11.11
CA LEU A 2 6.38 6.00 -12.52
C LEU A 2 7.90 5.93 -12.75
N ILE A 3 8.69 6.82 -12.10
CA ILE A 3 10.16 6.77 -12.16
C ILE A 3 10.71 5.50 -11.48
N VAL A 4 10.11 5.09 -10.35
CA VAL A 4 10.57 3.92 -9.57
C VAL A 4 10.36 2.63 -10.39
N HIS A 5 9.15 2.44 -10.93
CA HIS A 5 8.81 1.30 -11.78
C HIS A 5 9.57 1.31 -13.11
N ALA A 6 9.77 2.48 -13.74
CA ALA A 6 10.58 2.60 -14.96
C ALA A 6 12.06 2.20 -14.78
N ASN A 7 12.56 2.22 -13.54
CA ASN A 7 13.90 1.72 -13.19
C ASN A 7 13.86 0.26 -12.67
N SER A 8 12.78 -0.47 -12.90
CA SER A 8 12.60 -1.86 -12.46
C SER A 8 12.78 -2.04 -10.94
N VAL A 9 12.34 -1.04 -10.18
CA VAL A 9 12.28 -1.08 -8.72
C VAL A 9 10.82 -1.18 -8.31
N ILE A 10 10.50 -2.12 -7.44
CA ILE A 10 9.20 -2.20 -6.75
C ILE A 10 9.41 -1.65 -5.34
N HIS A 11 8.56 -0.74 -4.88
CA HIS A 11 8.74 -0.14 -3.55
C HIS A 11 8.45 -1.13 -2.43
N GLY A 12 7.34 -1.86 -2.52
CA GLY A 12 6.98 -2.96 -1.61
C GLY A 12 6.46 -2.57 -0.22
N ASP A 13 6.44 -1.28 0.08
CA ASP A 13 5.91 -0.69 1.34
C ASP A 13 5.44 0.75 1.10
N PHE A 14 4.71 0.96 0.01
CA PHE A 14 4.37 2.31 -0.41
C PHE A 14 3.20 2.87 0.40
N THR A 15 3.47 3.62 1.47
CA THR A 15 2.46 4.09 2.43
C THR A 15 2.43 5.60 2.58
N GLY A 16 1.35 6.13 3.18
CA GLY A 16 1.23 7.55 3.49
C GLY A 16 2.41 8.11 4.29
N PRO A 17 2.85 7.46 5.39
CA PRO A 17 4.04 7.85 6.14
C PRO A 17 5.36 7.86 5.33
N ASN A 18 5.42 7.08 4.25
CA ASN A 18 6.59 6.99 3.36
C ASN A 18 6.54 8.06 2.23
N VAL A 19 5.55 8.97 2.23
CA VAL A 19 5.51 10.15 1.37
C VAL A 19 5.83 11.40 2.20
N LEU A 20 7.05 11.91 2.03
CA LEU A 20 7.53 13.10 2.73
C LEU A 20 7.20 14.35 1.91
N ILE A 21 6.84 15.44 2.59
CA ILE A 21 6.58 16.72 1.95
C ILE A 21 7.71 17.68 2.35
N HIS A 22 8.45 18.17 1.36
CA HIS A 22 9.47 19.19 1.56
C HIS A 22 8.81 20.57 1.80
N GLY A 23 9.57 21.53 2.35
CA GLY A 23 9.04 22.85 2.74
C GLY A 23 8.50 23.69 1.57
N ASP A 24 8.85 23.35 0.33
CA ASP A 24 8.34 23.96 -0.90
C ASP A 24 7.09 23.25 -1.45
N GLY A 25 6.57 22.23 -0.75
CA GLY A 25 5.43 21.43 -1.18
C GLY A 25 5.78 20.26 -2.10
N THR A 26 7.06 20.04 -2.43
CA THR A 26 7.49 18.89 -3.22
C THR A 26 7.27 17.60 -2.44
N ALA A 27 6.52 16.66 -3.01
CA ALA A 27 6.34 15.32 -2.43
C ALA A 27 7.47 14.38 -2.88
N CYS A 28 8.11 13.72 -1.91
CA CYS A 28 9.21 12.79 -2.09
C CYS A 28 8.84 11.42 -1.52
N VAL A 29 9.12 10.36 -2.28
CA VAL A 29 8.97 8.98 -1.80
C VAL A 29 10.21 8.59 -0.99
N ALA A 30 10.01 7.99 0.18
CA ALA A 30 11.05 7.61 1.11
C ALA A 30 10.90 6.14 1.57
N ASN A 31 11.89 5.64 2.32
CA ASN A 31 11.89 4.32 2.94
C ASN A 31 11.82 3.12 1.95
N PHE A 32 12.89 2.98 1.16
CA PHE A 32 13.08 1.87 0.21
C PHE A 32 13.63 0.58 0.87
N GLY A 33 13.50 0.44 2.21
CA GLY A 33 14.09 -0.69 2.94
C GLY A 33 13.49 -2.06 2.61
N LEU A 34 12.33 -2.08 1.94
CA LEU A 34 11.62 -3.27 1.46
C LEU A 34 11.54 -3.29 -0.08
N SER A 35 12.26 -2.40 -0.74
CA SER A 35 12.22 -2.31 -2.19
C SER A 35 12.97 -3.48 -2.83
N LEU A 36 12.35 -4.03 -3.86
CA LEU A 36 12.88 -5.16 -4.62
C LEU A 36 13.31 -4.65 -5.98
N MET A 37 14.57 -4.90 -6.34
CA MET A 37 15.01 -4.80 -7.72
C MET A 37 14.70 -6.12 -8.42
N TYR A 38 14.25 -6.07 -9.67
CA TYR A 38 13.93 -7.27 -10.47
C TYR A 38 15.09 -8.29 -10.56
N SER A 39 16.34 -7.89 -10.28
CA SER A 39 17.53 -8.77 -10.29
C SER A 39 17.84 -9.49 -8.97
N GLU A 40 17.23 -9.09 -7.84
CA GLU A 40 17.55 -9.59 -6.50
C GLU A 40 16.33 -10.23 -5.81
N VAL A 41 15.60 -11.07 -6.54
CA VAL A 41 14.40 -11.79 -6.06
C VAL A 41 14.70 -12.81 -4.95
N ILE A 42 15.91 -12.83 -4.39
CA ILE A 42 16.35 -13.81 -3.41
C ILE A 42 16.86 -13.05 -2.19
N SER A 43 16.18 -13.21 -1.04
CA SER A 43 16.65 -12.85 0.32
C SER A 43 16.01 -11.64 1.02
N ALA A 44 14.79 -11.22 0.65
CA ALA A 44 13.98 -10.41 1.58
C ALA A 44 13.44 -11.31 2.71
N SER A 45 14.17 -11.39 3.82
CA SER A 45 13.85 -12.25 4.96
C SER A 45 12.41 -12.05 5.47
N GLN A 46 11.66 -13.13 5.70
CA GLN A 46 10.28 -13.14 6.24
C GLN A 46 10.12 -12.30 7.54
N ALA A 47 11.22 -12.10 8.28
CA ALA A 47 11.28 -11.30 9.50
C ALA A 47 11.04 -9.78 9.25
N SER A 48 11.45 -9.25 8.09
CA SER A 48 11.22 -7.85 7.74
C SER A 48 9.73 -7.59 7.43
N TRP A 49 9.10 -8.49 6.67
CA TRP A 49 7.68 -8.42 6.26
C TRP A 49 6.70 -8.46 7.44
N THR A 50 6.98 -9.32 8.43
CA THR A 50 6.11 -9.47 9.61
C THR A 50 6.11 -8.25 10.53
N SER A 51 7.19 -7.46 10.54
CA SER A 51 7.26 -6.20 11.29
C SER A 51 6.43 -5.07 10.64
N THR A 52 6.40 -5.03 9.30
CA THR A 52 5.68 -4.04 8.49
C THR A 52 4.16 -4.17 8.60
N LEU A 53 3.65 -5.36 8.91
CA LEU A 53 2.22 -5.59 9.14
C LEU A 53 1.67 -4.66 10.23
N LYS A 54 2.49 -4.28 11.21
CA LYS A 54 2.05 -3.49 12.37
C LYS A 54 2.01 -1.99 12.05
N GLY A 55 1.03 -1.58 11.26
CA GLY A 55 0.69 -0.18 10.98
C GLY A 55 0.45 0.14 9.49
N ASN A 56 1.12 -0.57 8.58
CA ASN A 56 1.05 -0.31 7.14
C ASN A 56 -0.03 -1.14 6.42
N MET A 57 -0.69 -2.07 7.12
CA MET A 57 -1.69 -2.98 6.51
C MET A 57 -2.83 -2.26 5.78
N ARG A 58 -3.15 -1.02 6.17
CA ARG A 58 -4.24 -0.21 5.57
C ARG A 58 -4.00 0.15 4.11
N TRP A 59 -2.74 0.19 3.68
CA TRP A 59 -2.34 0.43 2.30
C TRP A 59 -1.93 -0.85 1.58
N MET A 60 -1.93 -1.99 2.28
CA MET A 60 -1.40 -3.23 1.75
C MET A 60 -2.39 -3.89 0.79
N ALA A 61 -1.89 -4.31 -0.36
CA ALA A 61 -2.67 -5.02 -1.36
C ALA A 61 -3.09 -6.42 -0.87
N PRO A 62 -4.27 -6.92 -1.25
CA PRO A 62 -4.82 -8.17 -0.73
C PRO A 62 -3.96 -9.40 -1.01
N GLU A 63 -3.26 -9.44 -2.14
CA GLU A 63 -2.34 -10.52 -2.48
C GLU A 63 -1.19 -10.65 -1.49
N LEU A 64 -0.75 -9.54 -0.86
CA LEU A 64 0.36 -9.52 0.09
C LEU A 64 -0.03 -9.97 1.51
N LEU A 65 -1.31 -10.23 1.77
CA LEU A 65 -1.75 -10.77 3.06
C LEU A 65 -1.34 -12.24 3.26
N VAL A 66 -1.13 -12.96 2.16
CA VAL A 66 -0.76 -14.38 2.18
C VAL A 66 0.69 -14.48 1.71
N PRO A 67 1.66 -14.59 2.64
CA PRO A 67 3.08 -14.52 2.30
C PRO A 67 3.61 -15.77 1.60
N GLU A 68 2.87 -16.89 1.63
CA GLU A 68 3.25 -18.18 1.04
C GLU A 68 2.09 -18.72 0.19
N GLN A 69 2.39 -19.08 -1.06
CA GLN A 69 1.43 -19.68 -1.98
C GLN A 69 1.32 -21.20 -1.78
N GLU A 70 0.31 -21.81 -2.40
CA GLU A 70 0.05 -23.27 -2.27
C GLU A 70 1.24 -24.14 -2.71
N ASP A 71 2.09 -23.62 -3.61
CA ASP A 71 3.29 -24.29 -4.11
C ASP A 71 4.53 -24.08 -3.22
N GLY A 72 4.39 -23.40 -2.08
CA GLY A 72 5.47 -23.05 -1.16
C GLY A 72 6.34 -21.88 -1.62
N SER A 73 5.99 -21.22 -2.74
CA SER A 73 6.65 -19.99 -3.16
C SER A 73 6.21 -18.80 -2.30
N LEU A 74 7.08 -17.80 -2.16
CA LEU A 74 6.75 -16.59 -1.43
C LEU A 74 5.98 -15.61 -2.33
N THR A 75 4.97 -14.97 -1.76
CA THR A 75 4.33 -13.83 -2.43
C THR A 75 5.22 -12.62 -2.31
N HIS A 76 5.54 -12.01 -3.45
CA HIS A 76 6.36 -10.81 -3.52
C HIS A 76 5.49 -9.60 -3.92
N PRO A 77 5.81 -8.39 -3.42
CA PRO A 77 5.26 -7.17 -3.96
C PRO A 77 5.52 -7.06 -5.46
N SER A 78 4.62 -6.34 -6.11
CA SER A 78 4.65 -6.06 -7.54
C SER A 78 4.38 -4.57 -7.79
N GLU A 79 4.53 -4.15 -9.04
CA GLU A 79 4.06 -2.82 -9.44
C GLU A 79 2.56 -2.64 -9.17
N LYS A 80 1.76 -3.72 -9.24
CA LYS A 80 0.32 -3.69 -8.97
C LYS A 80 0.02 -3.48 -7.49
N SER A 81 0.80 -4.08 -6.60
CA SER A 81 0.64 -3.85 -5.16
C SER A 81 0.98 -2.40 -4.80
N ASP A 82 2.03 -1.82 -5.40
CA ASP A 82 2.37 -0.41 -5.20
C ASP A 82 1.26 0.53 -5.71
N ILE A 83 0.63 0.20 -6.84
CA ILE A 83 -0.51 0.97 -7.39
C ILE A 83 -1.72 0.89 -6.46
N TYR A 84 -2.01 -0.28 -5.89
CA TYR A 84 -3.07 -0.43 -4.89
C TYR A 84 -2.81 0.50 -3.68
N SER A 85 -1.58 0.47 -3.15
CA SER A 85 -1.20 1.29 -2.01
C SER A 85 -1.27 2.79 -2.32
N PHE A 86 -0.93 3.19 -3.55
CA PHE A 86 -1.09 4.57 -4.02
C PHE A 86 -2.54 5.04 -3.98
N GLY A 87 -3.51 4.19 -4.33
CA GLY A 87 -4.93 4.52 -4.19
C GLY A 87 -5.31 4.88 -2.74
N GLY A 88 -4.77 4.14 -1.76
CA GLY A 88 -4.93 4.45 -0.34
C GLY A 88 -4.28 5.78 0.07
N ILE A 89 -3.11 6.11 -0.49
CA ILE A 89 -2.44 7.40 -0.25
C ILE A 89 -3.26 8.56 -0.84
N MET A 90 -3.77 8.40 -2.06
CA MET A 90 -4.63 9.40 -2.68
C MET A 90 -5.87 9.66 -1.84
N LEU A 91 -6.52 8.60 -1.36
CA LEU A 91 -7.66 8.70 -0.46
C LEU A 91 -7.30 9.51 0.80
N GLN A 92 -6.14 9.19 1.41
CA GLN A 92 -5.65 9.91 2.57
C GLN A 92 -5.38 11.39 2.31
N VAL A 93 -4.72 11.73 1.21
CA VAL A 93 -4.38 13.12 0.87
C VAL A 93 -5.64 13.94 0.59
N LEU A 94 -6.61 13.37 -0.13
CA LEU A 94 -7.80 14.10 -0.56
C LEU A 94 -8.86 14.26 0.54
N THR A 95 -8.84 13.39 1.56
CA THR A 95 -9.85 13.37 2.63
C THR A 95 -9.30 13.68 4.02
N ASN A 96 -7.96 13.73 4.14
CA ASN A 96 -7.25 13.78 5.41
C ASN A 96 -7.57 12.61 6.37
N LYS A 97 -8.03 11.47 5.83
CA LYS A 97 -8.39 10.27 6.58
C LYS A 97 -7.62 9.07 6.04
N ILE A 98 -6.95 8.32 6.90
CA ILE A 98 -6.27 7.08 6.49
C ILE A 98 -7.27 6.07 5.90
N PRO A 99 -6.84 5.16 5.01
CA PRO A 99 -7.71 4.10 4.51
C PRO A 99 -8.32 3.30 5.67
N TYR A 100 -9.60 2.99 5.54
CA TYR A 100 -10.37 2.30 6.56
C TYR A 100 -10.39 3.00 7.93
N TYR A 101 -10.31 4.33 8.01
CA TYR A 101 -10.24 5.09 9.28
C TYR A 101 -11.35 4.74 10.30
N TYR A 102 -12.48 4.22 9.81
CA TYR A 102 -13.63 3.80 10.61
C TYR A 102 -13.49 2.40 11.24
N LEU A 103 -12.49 1.62 10.83
CA LEU A 103 -12.13 0.35 11.44
C LEU A 103 -11.01 0.60 12.46
N LEU A 104 -11.34 0.37 13.74
CA LEU A 104 -10.41 0.56 14.86
C LEU A 104 -9.57 -0.70 15.14
N ASN A 105 -10.02 -1.86 14.65
CA ASN A 105 -9.37 -3.15 14.88
C ASN A 105 -8.61 -3.58 13.63
N ASP A 106 -7.31 -3.79 13.78
CA ASP A 106 -6.41 -4.31 12.76
C ASP A 106 -6.90 -5.64 12.16
N ALA A 107 -7.45 -6.54 12.98
CA ALA A 107 -8.02 -7.80 12.48
C ALA A 107 -9.23 -7.57 11.56
N ALA A 108 -10.04 -6.54 11.82
CA ALA A 108 -11.17 -6.19 10.96
C ALA A 108 -10.69 -5.61 9.63
N ILE A 109 -9.61 -4.85 9.64
CA ILE A 109 -8.99 -4.30 8.42
C ILE A 109 -8.42 -5.43 7.57
N VAL A 110 -7.64 -6.31 8.18
CA VAL A 110 -7.09 -7.51 7.53
C VAL A 110 -8.21 -8.35 6.92
N LEU A 111 -9.31 -8.59 7.64
CA LEU A 111 -10.43 -9.36 7.13
C LEU A 111 -11.14 -8.67 5.95
N CYS A 112 -11.34 -7.35 6.00
CA CYS A 112 -11.89 -6.59 4.87
C CYS A 112 -10.98 -6.70 3.64
N ILE A 113 -9.68 -6.47 3.81
CA ILE A 113 -8.72 -6.55 2.71
C ILE A 113 -8.64 -7.97 2.16
N ALA A 114 -8.62 -9.01 3.00
CA ALA A 114 -8.63 -10.42 2.58
C ALA A 114 -9.86 -10.78 1.73
N ARG A 115 -10.99 -10.10 1.97
CA ARG A 115 -12.23 -10.23 1.19
C ARG A 115 -12.25 -9.34 -0.06
N SER A 116 -11.16 -8.64 -0.35
CA SER A 116 -11.07 -7.61 -1.39
C SER A 116 -12.10 -6.48 -1.23
N GLU A 117 -12.54 -6.22 0.00
CA GLU A 117 -13.43 -5.10 0.32
C GLU A 117 -12.63 -3.80 0.38
N LYS A 118 -12.89 -2.88 -0.55
CA LYS A 118 -12.30 -1.53 -0.59
C LYS A 118 -12.96 -0.59 0.45
N PRO A 119 -12.34 0.54 0.80
CA PRO A 119 -12.98 1.54 1.65
C PRO A 119 -14.35 1.95 1.07
N SER A 120 -15.38 2.05 1.91
CA SER A 120 -16.73 2.38 1.41
C SER A 120 -16.87 3.86 1.09
N ARG A 121 -17.34 4.19 -0.12
CA ARG A 121 -17.61 5.57 -0.55
C ARG A 121 -18.47 6.36 0.43
N SER A 122 -19.48 5.73 1.02
CA SER A 122 -20.38 6.38 1.99
C SER A 122 -19.66 6.99 3.20
N ARG A 123 -18.42 6.57 3.46
CA ARG A 123 -17.56 7.05 4.54
C ARG A 123 -16.68 8.25 4.15
N TYR A 124 -16.67 8.62 2.87
CA TYR A 124 -15.92 9.75 2.31
C TYR A 124 -16.84 10.66 1.47
N PRO A 125 -17.96 11.16 2.04
CA PRO A 125 -18.94 11.98 1.30
C PRO A 125 -18.35 13.29 0.76
N GLU A 126 -17.26 13.77 1.35
CA GLU A 126 -16.55 14.97 0.91
C GLU A 126 -15.77 14.79 -0.39
N LEU A 127 -15.49 13.56 -0.83
CA LEU A 127 -14.70 13.29 -2.02
C LEU A 127 -15.57 13.36 -3.28
N PRO A 128 -15.30 14.27 -4.23
CA PRO A 128 -16.01 14.30 -5.51
C PRO A 128 -15.93 12.97 -6.29
N GLU A 129 -17.03 12.63 -6.98
CA GLU A 129 -17.16 11.41 -7.81
C GLU A 129 -15.94 11.14 -8.69
N LYS A 130 -15.49 12.16 -9.43
CA LYS A 130 -14.36 12.03 -10.37
C LYS A 130 -13.07 11.51 -9.72
N TYR A 131 -12.83 11.83 -8.44
CA TYR A 131 -11.65 11.35 -7.73
C TYR A 131 -11.88 9.97 -7.16
N TRP A 132 -13.10 9.65 -6.73
CA TRP A 132 -13.48 8.30 -6.31
C TRP A 132 -13.32 7.30 -7.46
N THR A 133 -13.89 7.59 -8.64
CA THR A 133 -13.79 6.72 -9.83
C THR A 133 -12.35 6.53 -10.30
N PHE A 134 -11.45 7.48 -10.02
CA PHE A 134 -10.04 7.34 -10.34
C PHE A 134 -9.29 6.41 -9.36
N ILE A 135 -9.69 6.39 -8.10
CA ILE A 135 -9.05 5.59 -7.04
C ILE A 135 -9.56 4.14 -7.05
N GLU A 136 -10.82 3.92 -7.43
CA GLU A 136 -11.45 2.60 -7.51
C GLU A 136 -10.90 1.73 -8.65
#